data_AF-A0A7S4E0N9-F1
#
_entry.id   AF-A0A7S4E0N9-F1
#
_cell.length_a   1.000
_cell.length_b   1.000
_cell.length_c   1.000
_cell.angle_alpha   90.00
_cell.angle_beta   90.00
_cell.angle_gamma   90.00
#
_symmetry.space_group_name_H-M   'P 1'
#
loop_
_entity.id
_entity.type
_entity.pdbx_description
1 polymer ?
#
loop_
_entity_poly.entity_id
_entity_poly.type
_entity_poly.pdbx_seq_one_letter_code
_entity_poly.pdbx_strand_id
1 'polypeptide(L)'
;MDFDDGSCVQEIHECKDKGLIKAKKLVTPRFVQIPSADPKFTMECALYIPPEDVFGKGPFPTIVSVYGGPHFQAVQDAWPLTADLRAQHFAQNGYLVAKIDNRGSARRGLEF
;
A
#
# COMPACT_ATOMS: atom_id res chain seq x y z
N MET A 1 -1.22 -9.84 -25.06
CA MET A 1 -0.76 -8.48 -25.37
C MET A 1 0.02 -8.59 -26.66
N ASP A 2 -0.25 -7.74 -27.64
CA ASP A 2 0.55 -7.68 -28.85
C ASP A 2 1.88 -6.99 -28.51
N PHE A 3 2.98 -7.50 -29.05
CA PHE A 3 4.32 -7.01 -28.74
C PHE A 3 4.66 -5.72 -29.48
N ASP A 4 4.01 -5.44 -30.60
CA ASP A 4 4.32 -4.29 -31.44
C ASP A 4 3.64 -3.01 -30.92
N ASP A 5 2.39 -3.10 -30.45
CA ASP A 5 1.60 -1.94 -30.03
C ASP A 5 1.11 -1.99 -28.56
N GLY A 6 1.33 -3.11 -27.86
CA GLY A 6 0.87 -3.29 -26.48
C GLY A 6 -0.64 -3.53 -26.34
N SER A 7 -1.37 -3.74 -27.43
CA SER A 7 -2.81 -3.94 -27.40
C SER A 7 -3.19 -5.26 -26.71
N CYS A 8 -4.36 -5.29 -26.06
CA CYS A 8 -4.85 -6.51 -25.43
C CYS A 8 -5.45 -7.45 -26.49
N VAL A 9 -4.71 -8.48 -26.88
CA VAL A 9 -5.17 -9.51 -27.83
C VAL A 9 -6.32 -10.34 -27.26
N GLN A 10 -6.20 -10.74 -26.00
CA GLN A 10 -7.19 -11.57 -25.33
C GLN A 10 -7.02 -11.49 -23.82
N GLU A 11 -8.16 -11.37 -23.12
CA GLU A 11 -8.23 -11.51 -21.67
C GLU A 11 -8.57 -12.95 -21.32
N ILE A 12 -7.67 -13.62 -20.59
CA ILE A 12 -7.87 -15.02 -20.16
C ILE A 12 -8.84 -15.09 -18.98
N HIS A 13 -8.72 -14.13 -18.06
CA HIS A 13 -9.54 -14.08 -16.86
C HIS A 13 -9.50 -12.68 -16.22
N GLU A 14 -10.67 -12.13 -15.97
CA GLU A 14 -10.90 -11.01 -15.05
C GLU A 14 -11.70 -11.50 -13.86
N CYS A 15 -11.21 -11.22 -12.65
CA CYS A 15 -11.96 -11.47 -11.44
C CYS A 15 -13.08 -10.42 -11.32
N LYS A 16 -14.29 -10.77 -11.80
CA LYS A 16 -15.48 -9.90 -11.74
C LYS A 16 -16.11 -9.84 -10.35
N ASP A 17 -15.73 -10.76 -9.46
CA ASP A 17 -16.24 -10.81 -8.09
C ASP A 17 -15.61 -9.70 -7.23
N LYS A 18 -16.28 -8.55 -7.21
CA LYS A 18 -15.96 -7.42 -6.31
C LYS A 18 -16.49 -7.65 -4.89
N GLY A 19 -17.06 -8.82 -4.61
CA GLY A 19 -17.67 -9.20 -3.34
C GLY A 19 -16.69 -9.10 -2.17
N LEU A 20 -15.42 -9.46 -2.37
CA LEU A 20 -14.40 -9.36 -1.33
C LEU A 20 -14.21 -7.92 -0.80
N ILE A 21 -14.17 -6.94 -1.69
CA ILE A 21 -14.00 -5.52 -1.34
C ILE A 21 -15.21 -5.03 -0.56
N LYS A 22 -16.43 -5.35 -1.02
CA LYS A 22 -17.68 -4.93 -0.38
C LYS A 22 -17.96 -5.66 0.93
N ALA A 23 -17.80 -6.97 0.95
CA ALA A 23 -18.12 -7.83 2.09
C ALA A 23 -17.13 -7.65 3.25
N LYS A 24 -15.84 -7.42 2.95
CA LYS A 24 -14.83 -7.20 3.98
C LYS A 24 -14.56 -5.75 4.28
N LYS A 25 -15.26 -4.78 3.66
CA LYS A 25 -15.07 -3.34 3.86
C LYS A 25 -13.58 -2.96 3.87
N LEU A 26 -12.87 -3.38 2.83
CA LEU A 26 -11.43 -3.13 2.73
C LEU A 26 -11.18 -1.63 2.55
N VAL A 27 -10.26 -1.09 3.33
CA VAL A 27 -9.78 0.29 3.24
C VAL A 27 -8.79 0.39 2.09
N THR A 28 -8.97 1.37 1.20
CA THR A 28 -8.00 1.63 0.15
C THR A 28 -6.78 2.33 0.75
N PRO A 29 -5.55 1.79 0.60
CA PRO A 29 -4.36 2.44 1.10
C PRO A 29 -4.13 3.78 0.40
N ARG A 30 -3.83 4.83 1.18
CA ARG A 30 -3.45 6.14 0.65
C ARG A 30 -1.94 6.22 0.53
N PHE A 31 -1.46 6.50 -0.68
CA PHE A 31 -0.04 6.75 -0.92
C PHE A 31 0.33 8.17 -0.50
N VAL A 32 1.44 8.28 0.24
CA VAL A 32 2.04 9.55 0.67
C VAL A 32 3.56 9.43 0.59
N GLN A 33 4.22 10.57 0.49
CA GLN A 33 5.67 10.65 0.48
C GLN A 33 6.18 11.29 1.77
N ILE A 34 7.28 10.76 2.31
CA ILE A 34 7.88 11.20 3.57
C ILE A 34 9.36 11.50 3.31
N PRO A 35 9.90 12.65 3.76
CA PRO A 35 11.33 12.91 3.65
C PRO A 35 12.13 11.85 4.43
N SER A 36 13.21 11.36 3.83
CA SER A 36 14.18 10.53 4.55
C SER A 36 14.98 11.37 5.54
N ALA A 37 15.70 10.71 6.46
CA ALA A 37 16.68 11.37 7.31
C ALA A 37 17.79 12.05 6.48
N ASP A 38 18.09 11.49 5.31
CA ASP A 38 18.92 12.14 4.30
C ASP A 38 18.01 13.03 3.42
N PRO A 39 18.21 14.36 3.39
CA PRO A 39 17.37 15.28 2.64
C PRO A 39 17.39 15.04 1.13
N LYS A 40 18.37 14.27 0.61
CA LYS A 40 18.43 13.90 -0.81
C LYS A 40 17.31 12.93 -1.21
N PHE A 41 16.76 12.14 -0.27
CA PHE A 41 15.87 11.04 -0.60
C PHE A 41 14.47 11.21 0.01
N THR A 42 13.46 10.75 -0.73
CA THR A 42 12.06 10.69 -0.28
C THR A 42 11.61 9.23 -0.21
N MET A 43 10.95 8.85 0.87
CA MET A 43 10.43 7.50 1.11
C MET A 43 8.96 7.42 0.69
N GLU A 44 8.60 6.30 0.07
CA GLU A 44 7.21 6.00 -0.26
C GLU A 44 6.53 5.42 0.98
N CYS A 45 5.27 5.82 1.21
CA CYS A 45 4.47 5.36 2.32
C CYS A 45 3.04 5.05 1.89
N ALA A 46 2.49 3.95 2.40
CA ALA A 46 1.08 3.61 2.27
C ALA A 46 0.40 3.66 3.64
N LEU A 47 -0.70 4.41 3.72
CA LEU A 47 -1.50 4.63 4.92
C LEU A 47 -2.84 3.90 4.82
N TYR A 48 -3.15 3.09 5.83
CA TYR A 48 -4.47 2.52 6.04
C TYR A 48 -5.12 3.35 7.14
N ILE A 49 -6.07 4.20 6.74
CA ILE A 49 -6.72 5.15 7.64
C ILE A 49 -8.01 4.48 8.16
N PRO A 50 -8.23 4.42 9.49
CA PRO A 50 -9.48 3.93 10.04
C PRO A 50 -10.69 4.71 9.52
N PRO A 51 -11.87 4.07 9.37
CA PRO A 51 -13.08 4.77 8.96
C PRO A 51 -13.46 5.89 9.94
N GLU A 52 -13.45 7.14 9.48
CA GLU A 52 -13.73 8.32 10.31
C GLU A 52 -15.16 8.34 10.86
N ASP A 53 -16.11 7.70 10.15
CA ASP A 53 -17.50 7.56 10.57
C ASP A 53 -17.66 6.71 11.84
N VAL A 54 -16.69 5.81 12.10
CA VAL A 54 -16.71 4.93 13.27
C VAL A 54 -15.80 5.45 14.39
N PHE A 55 -14.60 5.94 14.03
CA PHE A 55 -13.55 6.26 15.01
C PHE A 55 -13.30 7.77 15.17
N GLY A 56 -14.03 8.63 14.45
CA GLY A 56 -13.82 10.08 14.43
C GLY A 56 -12.60 10.51 13.62
N LYS A 57 -12.23 11.79 13.69
CA LYS A 57 -11.13 12.38 12.89
C LYS A 57 -9.71 12.11 13.45
N GLY A 58 -9.58 11.21 14.41
CA GLY A 58 -8.33 10.97 15.13
C GLY A 58 -8.02 12.03 16.20
N PRO A 59 -6.80 12.03 16.77
CA PRO A 59 -5.63 11.23 16.36
C PRO A 59 -5.82 9.73 16.63
N PHE A 60 -5.34 8.90 15.71
CA PHE A 60 -5.44 7.44 15.82
C PHE A 60 -4.16 6.84 16.41
N PRO A 61 -4.25 5.77 17.23
CA PRO A 61 -3.09 4.96 17.56
C PRO A 61 -2.47 4.42 16.27
N THR A 62 -1.16 4.60 16.11
CA THR A 62 -0.46 4.35 14.84
C THR A 62 0.48 3.16 14.94
N ILE A 63 0.35 2.21 14.01
CA ILE A 63 1.24 1.07 13.82
C ILE A 63 2.13 1.35 12.60
N VAL A 64 3.44 1.32 12.80
CA VAL A 64 4.41 1.39 11.71
C VAL A 64 4.83 -0.03 11.34
N SER A 65 4.47 -0.47 10.14
CA SER A 65 4.80 -1.80 9.62
C SER A 65 5.96 -1.70 8.63
N VAL A 66 7.13 -2.17 9.05
CA VAL A 66 8.39 -2.06 8.30
C VAL A 66 8.90 -3.44 7.92
N TYR A 67 9.32 -3.60 6.66
CA TYR A 67 10.18 -4.69 6.24
C TYR A 67 11.65 -4.25 6.26
N GLY A 68 12.00 -3.28 5.41
CA GLY A 68 13.28 -2.58 5.41
C GLY A 68 14.53 -3.33 4.93
N GLY A 69 14.37 -4.56 4.43
CA GLY A 69 15.46 -5.30 3.80
C GLY A 69 15.69 -4.91 2.33
N PRO A 70 16.88 -5.25 1.78
CA PRO A 70 17.20 -5.03 0.38
C PRO A 70 16.34 -5.91 -0.54
N HIS A 71 16.27 -5.53 -1.82
CA HIS A 71 15.55 -6.25 -2.88
C HIS A 71 14.02 -6.36 -2.72
N PHE A 72 13.44 -5.78 -1.68
CA PHE A 72 12.00 -5.74 -1.47
C PHE A 72 11.46 -4.31 -1.55
N GLN A 73 10.24 -4.18 -2.05
CA GLN A 73 9.46 -2.94 -2.05
C GLN A 73 8.10 -3.26 -1.44
N ALA A 74 7.77 -2.69 -0.28
CA ALA A 74 6.49 -2.94 0.40
C ALA A 74 5.37 -2.05 -0.16
N VAL A 75 5.69 -0.81 -0.55
CA VAL A 75 4.75 0.19 -1.03
C VAL A 75 4.68 0.12 -2.56
N GLN A 76 3.68 -0.60 -3.06
CA GLN A 76 3.45 -0.80 -4.49
C GLN A 76 1.98 -0.53 -4.83
N ASP A 77 1.72 0.10 -5.97
CA ASP A 77 0.38 0.20 -6.54
C ASP A 77 -0.04 -1.14 -7.16
N ALA A 78 -0.36 -2.08 -6.27
CA ALA A 78 -0.68 -3.45 -6.62
C ALA A 78 -1.68 -4.05 -5.64
N TRP A 79 -2.45 -5.03 -6.12
CA TRP A 79 -3.46 -5.74 -5.31
C TRP A 79 -2.92 -6.28 -3.98
N PRO A 80 -1.71 -6.86 -3.87
CA PRO A 80 -1.19 -7.36 -2.58
C PRO A 80 -1.10 -6.30 -1.49
N LEU A 81 -0.92 -5.02 -1.84
CA LEU A 81 -0.96 -3.94 -0.86
C LEU A 81 -2.40 -3.78 -0.34
N THR A 82 -3.37 -3.61 -1.23
CA THR A 82 -4.79 -3.50 -0.83
C THR A 82 -5.30 -4.74 -0.09
N ALA A 83 -4.84 -5.92 -0.48
CA ALA A 83 -5.23 -7.21 0.09
C ALA A 83 -4.43 -7.62 1.34
N ASP A 84 -3.62 -6.72 1.94
CA ASP A 84 -2.98 -7.02 3.22
C ASP A 84 -4.01 -7.08 4.35
N LEU A 85 -4.55 -8.27 4.58
CA LEU A 85 -5.58 -8.52 5.59
C LEU A 85 -5.14 -8.17 7.02
N ARG A 86 -3.84 -8.13 7.31
CA ARG A 86 -3.35 -7.73 8.63
C ARG A 86 -3.47 -6.22 8.80
N ALA A 87 -3.01 -5.44 7.83
CA ALA A 87 -3.18 -3.99 7.84
C ALA A 87 -4.66 -3.59 7.83
N GLN A 88 -5.48 -4.30 7.05
CA GLN A 88 -6.94 -4.13 7.00
C GLN A 88 -7.60 -4.41 8.35
N HIS A 89 -7.20 -5.51 9.02
CA HIS A 89 -7.73 -5.85 10.33
C HIS A 89 -7.43 -4.76 11.37
N PHE A 90 -6.20 -4.24 11.40
CA PHE A 90 -5.86 -3.15 12.31
C PHE A 90 -6.62 -1.86 12.00
N ALA A 91 -6.74 -1.48 10.73
CA ALA A 91 -7.52 -0.30 10.33
C ALA A 91 -8.99 -0.41 10.75
N GLN A 92 -9.57 -1.60 10.65
CA GLN A 92 -10.94 -1.88 11.10
C GLN A 92 -11.13 -1.84 12.62
N ASN A 93 -10.05 -1.95 13.38
CA ASN A 93 -10.05 -1.84 14.84
C ASN A 93 -9.59 -0.46 15.33
N GLY A 94 -9.54 0.55 14.45
CA GLY A 94 -9.25 1.94 14.86
C GLY A 94 -7.77 2.32 14.86
N TYR A 95 -6.89 1.48 14.29
CA TYR A 95 -5.45 1.78 14.19
C TYR A 95 -5.08 2.31 12.82
N LEU A 96 -4.35 3.43 12.78
CA LEU A 96 -3.70 3.86 11.55
C LEU A 96 -2.49 2.98 11.28
N VAL A 97 -2.42 2.35 10.12
CA VAL A 97 -1.27 1.53 9.73
C VAL A 97 -0.47 2.27 8.67
N ALA A 98 0.81 2.53 8.95
CA ALA A 98 1.75 3.12 8.01
C ALA A 98 2.76 2.06 7.55
N LYS A 99 2.89 1.86 6.25
CA LYS A 99 3.95 1.06 5.62
C LYS A 99 4.91 1.98 4.92
N ILE A 100 6.20 1.85 5.18
CA ILE A 100 7.22 2.77 4.67
C ILE A 100 8.33 1.97 3.99
N ASP A 101 8.70 2.38 2.78
CA ASP A 101 9.88 1.89 2.08
C ASP A 101 11.08 2.80 2.40
N ASN A 102 11.91 2.36 3.34
CA ASN A 102 13.15 3.04 3.72
C ASN A 102 14.25 2.86 2.67
N ARG A 103 15.36 3.60 2.86
CA ARG A 103 16.60 3.45 2.10
C ARG A 103 17.06 1.99 2.04
N GLY A 104 17.59 1.58 0.89
CA GLY A 104 17.92 0.18 0.59
C GLY A 104 16.76 -0.65 0.02
N SER A 105 15.51 -0.16 0.03
CA SER A 105 14.40 -0.83 -0.66
C SER A 105 14.59 -0.84 -2.19
N ALA A 106 14.01 -1.83 -2.85
CA ALA A 106 14.19 -2.05 -4.27
C ALA A 106 13.53 -0.99 -5.15
N ARG A 107 13.91 -0.95 -6.44
CA ARG A 107 13.30 -0.11 -7.49
C ARG A 107 13.42 1.41 -7.28
N ARG A 108 14.49 1.83 -6.58
CA ARG A 108 14.78 3.26 -6.30
C ARG A 108 16.16 3.72 -6.78
N GLY A 109 16.89 2.87 -7.50
CA GLY A 109 18.26 3.12 -7.96
C GLY A 109 19.32 2.68 -6.93
N LEU A 110 20.56 2.55 -7.38
CA LEU A 110 21.67 2.05 -6.55
C LEU A 110 22.04 3.00 -5.39
N GLU A 111 21.84 4.30 -5.58
CA GLU A 111 22.21 5.31 -4.58
C GLU A 111 21.25 5.39 -3.37
N PHE A 112 20.05 4.83 -3.51
CA PHE A 112 18.94 4.98 -2.55
C PHE A 112 19.11 4.08 -1.32
#